data_AF-A0A5C5BZE1-F1
#
_entry.id   AF-A0A5C5BZE1-F1
#
_cell.length_a   1.000
_cell.length_b   1.000
_cell.length_c   1.000
_cell.angle_alpha   90.00
_cell.angle_beta   90.00
_cell.angle_gamma   90.00
#
_symmetry.space_group_name_H-M   'P 1'
#
loop_
_entity.id
_entity.type
_entity.pdbx_description
1 polymer ?
#
loop_
_entity_poly.entity_id
_entity_poly.type
_entity_poly.pdbx_seq_one_letter_code
_entity_poly.pdbx_strand_id
1 'polypeptide(L)'
;MEKKADRRERKEASGGLRAGTVSMAVGFFVWYTCSNWVSALTYDASFSYWWLNKSGAVVLVTLVACAILWRVPVPARVARSLDWMFAGVYACSFVVLLGGAGMAEPIGGLLGLLLFAAAQTWMVVRWGSCYARSSTDDVARALLLAIMLVAAVKCVTTFLPEAATMALMLALPFLSMGMLAVRLRDEADERPAEQWFTRASIPSFGRIVAAMAVFFFIWSILNMTLKHGTGHYSFGMAATPLYTLLSQAILFVFCAFVYWWVFRLRRHLDITVVWRFTYVLMAVALFMLVTFGMAQFIQAFTGAAVVVAKMFLWLGLANVAHHGPFKPFMVFCPGMLLYSFPDWLGRSAASFLGLETFDPVIASFMLVVTVVMVAFFLPSRSPDVQLLLSDLNGDERRAIGEGDGIDERCRTVGERCGLSPREIEIMQYLCKGRSRPYIAETLYLSENTVRTHSRRIYGKLDVHNKQELLDLVRGE
;
A
#
# COMPACT_ATOMS: atom_id res chain seq x y z
N MET A 1 16.07 -34.50 -22.77
CA MET A 1 15.21 -34.55 -21.56
C MET A 1 15.31 -33.27 -20.74
N GLU A 2 16.46 -32.59 -20.70
CA GLU A 2 16.67 -31.25 -20.10
C GLU A 2 15.60 -30.19 -20.44
N LYS A 3 15.27 -29.98 -21.72
CA LYS A 3 14.24 -28.99 -22.11
C LYS A 3 12.83 -29.28 -21.57
N LYS A 4 12.52 -30.53 -21.18
CA LYS A 4 11.23 -30.89 -20.54
C LYS A 4 11.28 -30.74 -19.02
N ALA A 5 12.44 -30.98 -18.41
CA ALA A 5 12.69 -30.74 -16.99
C ALA A 5 12.67 -29.23 -16.67
N ASP A 6 13.42 -28.42 -17.44
CA ASP A 6 13.45 -26.96 -17.31
C ASP A 6 12.08 -26.30 -17.58
N ARG A 7 11.27 -26.89 -18.49
CA ARG A 7 9.86 -26.45 -18.69
C ARG A 7 8.92 -26.83 -17.54
N ARG A 8 9.19 -27.94 -16.84
CA ARG A 8 8.41 -28.36 -15.66
C ARG A 8 8.78 -27.51 -14.46
N GLU A 9 10.07 -27.32 -14.22
CA GLU A 9 10.58 -26.44 -13.16
C GLU A 9 10.11 -24.99 -13.35
N ARG A 10 10.17 -24.43 -14.56
CA ARG A 10 9.59 -23.10 -14.84
C ARG A 10 8.07 -23.05 -14.66
N LYS A 11 7.34 -24.13 -14.93
CA LYS A 11 5.88 -24.19 -14.72
C LYS A 11 5.52 -24.34 -13.25
N GLU A 12 6.28 -25.10 -12.49
CA GLU A 12 6.12 -25.28 -11.04
C GLU A 12 6.51 -24.00 -10.30
N ALA A 13 7.62 -23.37 -10.66
CA ALA A 13 8.02 -22.05 -10.16
C ALA A 13 7.01 -20.95 -10.52
N SER A 14 6.50 -20.94 -11.76
CA SER A 14 5.41 -20.03 -12.17
C SER A 14 4.08 -20.33 -11.47
N GLY A 15 3.82 -21.59 -11.13
CA GLY A 15 2.60 -22.03 -10.44
C GLY A 15 2.62 -21.61 -8.98
N GLY A 16 3.73 -21.85 -8.28
CA GLY A 16 3.97 -21.43 -6.90
C GLY A 16 3.93 -19.91 -6.74
N LEU A 17 4.55 -19.16 -7.65
CA LEU A 17 4.52 -17.69 -7.63
C LEU A 17 3.07 -17.15 -7.74
N ARG A 18 2.25 -17.73 -8.63
CA ARG A 18 0.84 -17.35 -8.79
C ARG A 18 -0.01 -17.73 -7.59
N ALA A 19 0.20 -18.91 -7.01
CA ALA A 19 -0.49 -19.33 -5.79
C ALA A 19 -0.13 -18.43 -4.59
N GLY A 20 1.13 -18.00 -4.51
CA GLY A 20 1.60 -16.99 -3.57
C GLY A 20 0.87 -15.66 -3.73
N THR A 21 0.79 -15.10 -4.94
CA THR A 21 0.07 -13.83 -5.16
C THR A 21 -1.40 -13.91 -4.75
N VAL A 22 -2.07 -15.03 -5.05
CA VAL A 22 -3.50 -15.22 -4.72
C VAL A 22 -3.72 -15.33 -3.21
N SER A 23 -2.88 -16.07 -2.48
CA SER A 23 -3.00 -16.17 -1.01
C SER A 23 -2.87 -14.80 -0.34
N MET A 24 -1.89 -13.99 -0.75
CA MET A 24 -1.73 -12.60 -0.31
C MET A 24 -2.95 -11.74 -0.63
N ALA A 25 -3.51 -11.88 -1.84
CA ALA A 25 -4.69 -11.13 -2.23
C ALA A 25 -5.88 -11.44 -1.31
N VAL A 26 -6.09 -12.73 -0.98
CA VAL A 26 -7.15 -13.15 -0.05
C VAL A 26 -6.93 -12.56 1.35
N GLY A 27 -5.69 -12.56 1.87
CA GLY A 27 -5.36 -11.98 3.17
C GLY A 27 -5.74 -10.50 3.28
N PHE A 28 -5.34 -9.69 2.30
CA PHE A 28 -5.70 -8.26 2.26
C PHE A 28 -7.21 -8.04 2.05
N PHE A 29 -7.82 -8.84 1.17
CA PHE A 29 -9.26 -8.79 0.90
C PHE A 29 -10.08 -9.02 2.17
N VAL A 30 -9.75 -10.05 2.95
CA VAL A 30 -10.43 -10.36 4.21
C VAL A 30 -10.26 -9.22 5.22
N TRP A 31 -9.02 -8.76 5.41
CA TRP A 31 -8.74 -7.62 6.29
C TRP A 31 -9.58 -6.39 5.94
N TYR A 32 -9.56 -5.99 4.66
CA TYR A 32 -10.21 -4.78 4.20
C TYR A 32 -11.74 -4.90 4.28
N THR A 33 -12.30 -6.05 3.88
CA THR A 33 -13.74 -6.31 3.87
C THR A 33 -14.30 -6.32 5.29
N CYS A 34 -13.75 -7.16 6.17
CA CYS A 34 -14.20 -7.27 7.56
C CYS A 34 -14.06 -5.93 8.31
N SER A 35 -12.97 -5.19 8.07
CA SER A 35 -12.76 -3.87 8.69
C SER A 35 -13.78 -2.82 8.26
N ASN A 36 -14.20 -2.83 6.99
CA ASN A 36 -15.25 -1.91 6.54
C ASN A 36 -16.63 -2.32 7.06
N TRP A 37 -16.83 -3.62 7.26
CA TRP A 37 -18.07 -4.17 7.78
C TRP A 37 -18.29 -3.82 9.25
N VAL A 38 -17.28 -4.06 10.11
CA VAL A 38 -17.34 -3.61 11.50
C VAL A 38 -17.48 -2.10 11.60
N SER A 39 -16.80 -1.35 10.72
CA SER A 39 -16.96 0.11 10.69
C SER A 39 -18.38 0.56 10.31
N ALA A 40 -19.14 -0.27 9.59
CA ALA A 40 -20.53 0.01 9.27
C ALA A 40 -21.46 -0.36 10.42
N LEU A 41 -21.22 -1.51 11.08
CA LEU A 41 -21.98 -1.94 12.25
C LEU A 41 -21.90 -0.93 13.41
N THR A 42 -20.73 -0.34 13.64
CA THR A 42 -20.53 0.58 14.75
C THR A 42 -20.65 2.04 14.33
N TYR A 43 -21.21 2.32 13.15
CA TYR A 43 -21.20 3.67 12.60
C TYR A 43 -22.11 4.61 13.39
N ASP A 44 -23.36 4.23 13.60
CA ASP A 44 -24.34 5.06 14.33
C ASP A 44 -23.93 5.21 15.80
N ALA A 45 -23.44 4.13 16.42
CA ALA A 45 -22.87 4.17 17.76
C ALA A 45 -21.69 5.14 17.90
N SER A 46 -20.94 5.39 16.81
CA SER A 46 -19.82 6.35 16.82
C SER A 46 -20.30 7.80 16.90
N PHE A 47 -21.56 8.11 16.57
CA PHE A 47 -22.15 9.44 16.79
C PHE A 47 -22.62 9.62 18.23
N SER A 48 -23.23 8.58 18.82
CA SER A 48 -23.64 8.60 20.24
C SER A 48 -22.44 8.62 21.19
N TYR A 49 -21.34 7.98 20.80
CA TYR A 49 -20.13 7.87 21.60
C TYR A 49 -18.90 8.21 20.74
N TRP A 50 -18.55 9.49 20.66
CA TRP A 50 -17.46 10.01 19.81
C TRP A 50 -16.12 9.26 19.99
N TRP A 51 -15.84 8.79 21.21
CA TRP A 51 -14.63 8.05 21.57
C TRP A 51 -14.72 6.54 21.25
N LEU A 52 -15.93 5.98 21.16
CA LEU A 52 -16.19 4.56 20.95
C LEU A 52 -16.43 4.27 19.46
N ASN A 53 -15.34 4.18 18.71
CA ASN A 53 -15.40 3.76 17.31
C ASN A 53 -14.34 2.68 17.01
N LYS A 54 -14.54 1.94 15.92
CA LYS A 54 -13.66 0.85 15.49
C LYS A 54 -12.18 1.25 15.45
N SER A 55 -11.89 2.45 14.95
CA SER A 55 -10.51 2.91 14.77
C SER A 55 -9.84 3.21 16.10
N GLY A 56 -10.58 3.69 17.10
CA GLY A 56 -10.10 3.86 18.47
C GLY A 56 -9.70 2.54 19.14
N ALA A 57 -10.55 1.51 19.01
CA ALA A 57 -10.23 0.17 19.53
C ALA A 57 -8.99 -0.42 18.85
N VAL A 58 -8.87 -0.26 17.54
CA VAL A 58 -7.68 -0.67 16.77
C VAL A 58 -6.42 0.06 17.24
N VAL A 59 -6.49 1.38 17.49
CA VAL A 59 -5.35 2.16 17.99
C VAL A 59 -4.90 1.63 19.36
N LEU A 60 -5.83 1.49 20.31
CA LEU A 60 -5.54 1.03 21.67
C LEU A 60 -4.87 -0.34 21.66
N VAL A 61 -5.48 -1.31 20.97
CA VAL A 61 -4.96 -2.68 20.94
C VAL A 61 -3.65 -2.77 20.16
N THR A 62 -3.48 -1.99 19.09
CA THR A 62 -2.21 -1.98 18.33
C THR A 62 -1.07 -1.37 19.13
N LEU A 63 -1.31 -0.36 19.96
CA LEU A 63 -0.31 0.18 20.89
C LEU A 63 0.14 -0.86 21.91
N VAL A 64 -0.81 -1.61 22.50
CA VAL A 64 -0.50 -2.72 23.42
C VAL A 64 0.26 -3.82 22.69
N ALA A 65 -0.16 -4.19 21.48
CA ALA A 65 0.52 -5.18 20.66
C ALA A 65 1.96 -4.76 20.32
N CYS A 66 2.22 -3.48 20.01
CA CYS A 66 3.58 -2.94 19.84
C CYS A 66 4.43 -3.18 21.09
N ALA A 67 3.90 -2.84 22.28
CA ALA A 67 4.63 -2.98 23.54
C ALA A 67 5.00 -4.45 23.85
N ILE A 68 4.12 -5.41 23.51
CA ILE A 68 4.32 -6.84 23.78
C ILE A 68 5.21 -7.47 22.70
N LEU A 69 4.84 -7.35 21.42
CA LEU A 69 5.49 -8.03 20.30
C LEU A 69 6.92 -7.53 20.04
N TRP A 70 7.26 -6.32 20.50
CA TRP A 70 8.65 -5.84 20.48
C TRP A 70 9.57 -6.54 21.47
N ARG A 71 9.03 -7.08 22.56
CA ARG A 71 9.82 -7.70 23.63
C ARG A 71 9.79 -9.22 23.57
N VAL A 72 8.68 -9.81 23.13
CA VAL A 72 8.46 -11.26 23.19
C VAL A 72 8.59 -11.89 21.79
N PRO A 73 9.62 -12.71 21.53
CA PRO A 73 9.68 -13.50 20.31
C PRO A 73 8.59 -14.59 20.34
N VAL A 74 7.75 -14.66 19.30
CA VAL A 74 6.72 -15.70 19.19
C VAL A 74 7.25 -16.86 18.35
N PRO A 75 7.39 -18.08 18.91
CA PRO A 75 7.83 -19.25 18.16
C PRO A 75 6.83 -19.62 17.05
N ALA A 76 7.32 -20.13 15.91
CA ALA A 76 6.47 -20.45 14.75
C ALA A 76 5.35 -21.47 15.04
N ARG A 77 5.55 -22.40 15.98
CA ARG A 77 4.49 -23.34 16.42
C ARG A 77 3.38 -22.62 17.19
N VAL A 78 3.76 -21.76 18.13
CA VAL A 78 2.81 -20.96 18.92
C VAL A 78 2.07 -19.98 18.01
N ALA A 79 2.76 -19.34 17.07
CA ALA A 79 2.15 -18.44 16.10
C ALA A 79 1.05 -19.12 15.29
N ARG A 80 1.27 -20.36 14.82
CA ARG A 80 0.25 -21.13 14.08
C ARG A 80 -0.99 -21.46 14.93
N SER A 81 -0.80 -21.80 16.20
CA SER A 81 -1.93 -22.02 17.12
C SER A 81 -2.69 -20.72 17.37
N LEU A 82 -1.97 -19.61 17.54
CA LEU A 82 -2.55 -18.28 17.70
C LEU A 82 -3.32 -17.83 16.45
N ASP A 83 -2.86 -18.16 15.24
CA ASP A 83 -3.55 -17.81 13.99
C ASP A 83 -5.00 -18.34 13.98
N TRP A 84 -5.20 -19.61 14.32
CA TRP A 84 -6.55 -20.20 14.42
C TRP A 84 -7.35 -19.69 15.61
N MET A 85 -6.71 -19.47 16.75
CA MET A 85 -7.35 -18.86 17.92
C MET A 85 -7.88 -17.47 17.59
N PHE A 86 -7.07 -16.61 16.96
CA PHE A 86 -7.46 -15.27 16.58
C PHE A 86 -8.50 -15.25 15.45
N ALA A 87 -8.54 -16.25 14.56
CA ALA A 87 -9.67 -16.40 13.63
C ALA A 87 -11.00 -16.64 14.37
N GLY A 88 -10.98 -17.48 15.40
CA GLY A 88 -12.13 -17.70 16.29
C GLY A 88 -12.53 -16.43 17.06
N VAL A 89 -11.56 -15.69 17.61
CA VAL A 89 -11.80 -14.39 18.26
C VAL A 89 -12.42 -13.39 17.28
N TYR A 90 -11.95 -13.37 16.03
CA TYR A 90 -12.50 -12.53 14.97
C TYR A 90 -13.97 -12.87 14.72
N ALA A 91 -14.31 -14.15 14.54
CA ALA A 91 -15.69 -14.59 14.32
C ALA A 91 -16.58 -14.28 15.54
N CYS A 92 -16.08 -14.52 16.75
CA CYS A 92 -16.77 -14.19 17.99
C CYS A 92 -17.06 -12.69 18.11
N SER A 93 -16.13 -11.82 17.67
CA SER A 93 -16.31 -10.38 17.69
C SER A 93 -17.51 -9.93 16.84
N PHE A 94 -17.73 -10.56 15.69
CA PHE A 94 -18.92 -10.29 14.88
C PHE A 94 -20.21 -10.68 15.59
N VAL A 95 -20.25 -11.89 16.17
CA VAL A 95 -21.44 -12.36 16.92
C VAL A 95 -21.77 -11.42 18.09
N VAL A 96 -20.76 -10.96 18.84
CA VAL A 96 -20.96 -10.02 19.94
C VAL A 96 -21.45 -8.66 19.44
N LEU A 97 -20.86 -8.14 18.37
CA LEU A 97 -21.28 -6.86 17.79
C LEU A 97 -22.69 -6.89 17.22
N LEU A 98 -23.14 -8.04 16.71
CA LEU A 98 -24.50 -8.25 16.21
C LEU A 98 -25.51 -8.47 17.36
N GLY A 99 -25.15 -9.30 18.35
CA GLY A 99 -26.00 -9.59 19.51
C GLY A 99 -26.11 -8.42 20.51
N GLY A 100 -25.16 -7.49 20.48
CA GLY A 100 -25.13 -6.30 21.33
C GLY A 100 -26.24 -5.28 21.05
N ALA A 101 -27.05 -5.46 19.99
CA ALA A 101 -28.24 -4.66 19.70
C ALA A 101 -29.41 -4.89 20.69
N GLY A 102 -29.22 -5.74 21.72
CA GLY A 102 -30.20 -5.97 22.79
C GLY A 102 -29.57 -6.03 24.18
N MET A 103 -29.95 -5.06 25.03
CA MET A 103 -29.85 -5.03 26.51
C MET A 103 -28.50 -4.72 27.22
N ALA A 104 -27.39 -4.41 26.55
CA ALA A 104 -26.13 -3.99 27.21
C ALA A 104 -25.26 -3.03 26.38
N GLU A 105 -25.84 -1.90 25.96
CA GLU A 105 -25.40 -1.16 24.76
C GLU A 105 -23.98 -0.55 24.73
N PRO A 106 -23.33 -0.06 25.82
CA PRO A 106 -21.95 0.41 25.68
C PRO A 106 -20.90 -0.71 25.89
N ILE A 107 -21.16 -1.65 26.80
CA ILE A 107 -20.14 -2.63 27.23
C ILE A 107 -19.99 -3.76 26.22
N GLY A 108 -21.11 -4.28 25.69
CA GLY A 108 -21.08 -5.33 24.68
C GLY A 108 -20.42 -4.86 23.38
N GLY A 109 -20.77 -3.65 22.93
CA GLY A 109 -20.15 -3.02 21.76
C GLY A 109 -18.65 -2.77 21.94
N LEU A 110 -18.23 -2.26 23.10
CA LEU A 110 -16.82 -2.07 23.41
C LEU A 110 -16.05 -3.39 23.43
N LEU A 111 -16.58 -4.43 24.08
CA LEU A 111 -15.94 -5.75 24.13
C LEU A 111 -15.82 -6.36 22.73
N GLY A 112 -16.88 -6.28 21.92
CA GLY A 112 -16.85 -6.72 20.51
C GLY A 112 -15.79 -5.98 19.70
N LEU A 113 -15.68 -4.66 19.85
CA LEU A 113 -14.67 -3.84 19.18
C LEU A 113 -13.23 -4.17 19.61
N LEU A 114 -13.00 -4.44 20.90
CA LEU A 114 -11.68 -4.81 21.41
C LEU A 114 -11.24 -6.20 20.92
N LEU A 115 -12.16 -7.17 20.91
CA LEU A 115 -11.89 -8.51 20.36
C LEU A 115 -11.58 -8.43 18.86
N PHE A 116 -12.39 -7.65 18.12
CA PHE A 116 -12.17 -7.39 16.70
C PHE A 116 -10.79 -6.75 16.47
N ALA A 117 -10.45 -5.71 17.24
CA ALA A 117 -9.18 -5.02 17.13
C ALA A 117 -7.99 -5.96 17.39
N ALA A 118 -8.06 -6.81 18.42
CA ALA A 118 -7.02 -7.79 18.71
C ALA A 118 -6.81 -8.79 17.57
N ALA A 119 -7.90 -9.35 17.04
CA ALA A 119 -7.83 -10.29 15.93
C ALA A 119 -7.36 -9.61 14.63
N GLN A 120 -7.80 -8.38 14.38
CA GLN A 120 -7.38 -7.60 13.21
C GLN A 120 -5.89 -7.26 13.25
N THR A 121 -5.39 -6.78 14.40
CA THR A 121 -3.96 -6.47 14.57
C THR A 121 -3.11 -7.72 14.38
N TRP A 122 -3.50 -8.86 14.97
CA TRP A 122 -2.79 -10.13 14.78
C TRP A 122 -2.74 -10.54 13.30
N MET A 123 -3.87 -10.47 12.59
CA MET A 123 -3.94 -10.83 11.17
C MET A 123 -3.05 -9.93 10.29
N VAL A 124 -3.05 -8.61 10.55
CA VAL A 124 -2.18 -7.63 9.86
C VAL A 124 -0.70 -7.94 10.07
N VAL A 125 -0.33 -8.24 11.31
CA VAL A 125 1.03 -8.60 11.73
C VAL A 125 1.53 -9.84 10.97
N ARG A 126 0.70 -10.88 10.89
CA ARG A 126 1.05 -12.15 10.23
C ARG A 126 1.13 -12.01 8.71
N TRP A 127 0.14 -11.41 8.06
CA TRP A 127 0.23 -11.13 6.62
C TRP A 127 1.32 -10.12 6.27
N GLY A 128 1.57 -9.14 7.14
CA GLY A 128 2.68 -8.20 7.05
C GLY A 128 4.03 -8.91 6.92
N SER A 129 4.24 -9.97 7.71
CA SER A 129 5.47 -10.77 7.59
C SER A 129 5.61 -11.47 6.23
N CYS A 130 4.51 -11.88 5.60
CA CYS A 130 4.52 -12.45 4.25
C CYS A 130 4.77 -11.39 3.17
N TYR A 131 4.18 -10.20 3.31
CA TYR A 131 4.43 -9.09 2.39
C TYR A 131 5.88 -8.61 2.45
N ALA A 132 6.45 -8.54 3.66
CA ALA A 132 7.85 -8.16 3.88
C ALA A 132 8.87 -9.11 3.25
N ARG A 133 8.48 -10.34 2.91
CA ARG A 133 9.35 -11.34 2.26
C ARG A 133 9.14 -11.44 0.76
N SER A 134 8.11 -10.77 0.25
CA SER A 134 7.71 -10.84 -1.16
C SER A 134 8.27 -9.67 -1.95
N SER A 135 8.43 -9.86 -3.26
CA SER A 135 8.82 -8.77 -4.15
C SER A 135 7.75 -7.67 -4.20
N THR A 136 8.17 -6.41 -4.40
CA THR A 136 7.28 -5.25 -4.53
C THR A 136 6.21 -5.45 -5.61
N ASP A 137 6.58 -6.06 -6.74
CA ASP A 137 5.65 -6.35 -7.83
C ASP A 137 4.58 -7.38 -7.43
N ASP A 138 4.96 -8.45 -6.70
CA ASP A 138 4.02 -9.47 -6.27
C ASP A 138 3.06 -8.95 -5.20
N VAL A 139 3.55 -8.11 -4.28
CA VAL A 139 2.70 -7.42 -3.30
C VAL A 139 1.73 -6.49 -4.02
N ALA A 140 2.18 -5.70 -4.99
CA ALA A 140 1.31 -4.81 -5.76
C ALA A 140 0.23 -5.56 -6.55
N ARG A 141 0.58 -6.68 -7.21
CA ARG A 141 -0.40 -7.55 -7.88
C ARG A 141 -1.43 -8.09 -6.89
N ALA A 142 -0.98 -8.57 -5.74
CA ALA A 142 -1.86 -9.12 -4.72
C ALA A 142 -2.83 -8.06 -4.18
N LEU A 143 -2.36 -6.84 -3.91
CA LEU A 143 -3.19 -5.74 -3.43
C LEU A 143 -4.26 -5.35 -4.47
N LEU A 144 -3.89 -5.22 -5.75
CA LEU A 144 -4.85 -4.92 -6.82
C LEU A 144 -5.91 -6.02 -6.98
N LEU A 145 -5.49 -7.29 -6.97
CA LEU A 145 -6.41 -8.43 -7.01
C LEU A 145 -7.34 -8.46 -5.79
N ALA A 146 -6.81 -8.15 -4.60
CA ALA A 146 -7.61 -8.07 -3.38
C ALA A 146 -8.70 -7.02 -3.48
N ILE A 147 -8.40 -5.85 -4.04
CA ILE A 147 -9.39 -4.77 -4.24
C ILE A 147 -10.46 -5.18 -5.25
N MET A 148 -10.07 -5.85 -6.34
CA MET A 148 -11.02 -6.40 -7.30
C MET A 148 -11.95 -7.43 -6.64
N LEU A 149 -11.41 -8.28 -5.75
CA LEU A 149 -12.21 -9.21 -4.94
C LEU A 149 -13.16 -8.47 -3.98
N VAL A 150 -12.70 -7.39 -3.31
CA VAL A 150 -13.56 -6.56 -2.46
C VAL A 150 -14.75 -6.01 -3.26
N ALA A 151 -14.50 -5.45 -4.45
CA ALA A 151 -15.55 -4.90 -5.30
C ALA A 151 -16.54 -5.99 -5.75
N ALA A 152 -16.04 -7.14 -6.18
CA ALA A 152 -16.87 -8.26 -6.60
C ALA A 152 -17.74 -8.81 -5.46
N VAL A 153 -17.15 -9.03 -4.27
CA VAL A 153 -17.88 -9.54 -3.11
C VAL A 153 -18.93 -8.53 -2.65
N LYS A 154 -18.63 -7.23 -2.67
CA LYS A 154 -19.62 -6.19 -2.36
C LYS A 154 -20.84 -6.24 -3.28
N CYS A 155 -20.63 -6.42 -4.59
CA CYS A 155 -21.74 -6.60 -5.55
C CYS A 155 -22.63 -7.80 -5.18
N VAL A 156 -22.02 -8.91 -4.77
CA VAL A 156 -22.76 -10.12 -4.38
C VAL A 156 -23.50 -9.90 -3.06
N THR A 157 -22.86 -9.27 -2.06
CA THR A 157 -23.48 -9.00 -0.76
C THR A 157 -24.64 -8.02 -0.84
N THR A 158 -24.72 -7.16 -1.87
CA THR A 158 -25.88 -6.28 -2.09
C THR A 158 -27.18 -7.06 -2.29
N PHE A 159 -27.12 -8.29 -2.83
CA PHE A 159 -28.30 -9.11 -3.15
C PHE A 159 -28.51 -10.28 -2.19
N LEU A 160 -27.55 -10.54 -1.31
CA LEU A 160 -27.65 -11.63 -0.35
C LEU A 160 -28.54 -11.24 0.84
N PRO A 161 -29.38 -12.16 1.35
CA PRO A 161 -30.05 -11.98 2.63
C PRO A 161 -29.03 -11.74 3.75
N GLU A 162 -29.42 -11.00 4.78
CA GLU A 162 -28.56 -10.66 5.92
C GLU A 162 -27.92 -11.90 6.57
N ALA A 163 -28.69 -12.96 6.78
CA ALA A 163 -28.16 -14.22 7.34
C ALA A 163 -27.00 -14.80 6.50
N ALA A 164 -27.07 -14.67 5.16
CA ALA A 164 -26.04 -15.19 4.26
C ALA A 164 -24.80 -14.29 4.25
N THR A 165 -24.96 -12.96 4.33
CA THR A 165 -23.83 -12.04 4.47
C THR A 165 -23.11 -12.25 5.80
N MET A 166 -23.84 -12.52 6.89
CA MET A 166 -23.25 -12.87 8.19
C MET A 166 -22.44 -14.16 8.13
N ALA A 167 -23.01 -15.23 7.56
CA ALA A 167 -22.31 -16.50 7.40
C ALA A 167 -21.01 -16.33 6.61
N LEU A 168 -21.03 -15.51 5.56
CA LEU A 168 -19.85 -15.15 4.79
C LEU A 168 -18.80 -14.45 5.68
N MET A 169 -19.18 -13.41 6.42
CA MET A 169 -18.25 -12.65 7.29
C MET A 169 -17.64 -13.52 8.40
N LEU A 170 -18.39 -14.48 8.94
CA LEU A 170 -17.89 -15.43 9.93
C LEU A 170 -16.87 -16.42 9.33
N ALA A 171 -17.00 -16.78 8.05
CA ALA A 171 -16.09 -17.69 7.37
C ALA A 171 -14.79 -17.02 6.89
N LEU A 172 -14.82 -15.72 6.56
CA LEU A 172 -13.67 -15.00 5.98
C LEU A 172 -12.39 -15.06 6.83
N PRO A 173 -12.40 -14.88 8.17
CA PRO A 173 -11.20 -15.00 9.00
C PRO A 173 -10.54 -16.38 8.92
N PHE A 174 -11.32 -17.45 8.87
CA PHE A 174 -10.81 -18.82 8.72
C PHE A 174 -10.22 -19.05 7.33
N LEU A 175 -10.85 -18.51 6.29
CA LEU A 175 -10.30 -18.54 4.93
C LEU A 175 -8.95 -17.82 4.87
N SER A 176 -8.83 -16.65 5.50
CA SER A 176 -7.56 -15.89 5.59
C SER A 176 -6.46 -16.71 6.27
N MET A 177 -6.72 -17.27 7.46
CA MET A 177 -5.72 -18.05 8.18
C MET A 177 -5.39 -19.40 7.50
N GLY A 178 -6.36 -20.01 6.81
CA GLY A 178 -6.13 -21.18 5.97
C GLY A 178 -5.18 -20.88 4.81
N MET A 179 -5.39 -19.76 4.11
CA MET A 179 -4.50 -19.32 3.01
C MET A 179 -3.11 -18.93 3.53
N LEU A 180 -3.03 -18.33 4.71
CA LEU A 180 -1.75 -18.07 5.38
C LEU A 180 -1.03 -19.39 5.69
N ALA A 181 -1.73 -20.39 6.23
CA ALA A 181 -1.13 -21.68 6.55
C ALA A 181 -0.63 -22.45 5.32
N VAL A 182 -1.31 -22.32 4.17
CA VAL A 182 -0.83 -22.85 2.88
C VAL A 182 0.45 -22.15 2.46
N ARG A 183 0.46 -20.81 2.49
CA ARG A 183 1.64 -20.03 2.09
C ARG A 183 2.87 -20.32 2.94
N LEU A 184 2.69 -20.43 4.26
CA LEU A 184 3.78 -20.75 5.19
C LEU A 184 4.35 -22.17 5.01
N ARG A 185 3.66 -23.06 4.28
CA ARG A 185 4.18 -24.40 3.94
C ARG A 185 5.07 -24.38 2.69
N ASP A 186 4.83 -23.45 1.78
CA ASP A 186 5.58 -23.30 0.53
C ASP A 186 6.88 -22.47 0.70
N GLU A 187 7.32 -22.22 1.95
CA GLU A 187 8.47 -21.37 2.35
C GLU A 187 9.88 -21.85 1.89
N ALA A 188 9.99 -22.74 0.90
CA ALA A 188 11.27 -23.32 0.49
C ALA A 188 12.17 -22.38 -0.35
N ASP A 189 11.63 -21.32 -0.94
CA ASP A 189 12.39 -20.44 -1.86
C ASP A 189 12.16 -18.94 -1.56
N GLU A 190 12.82 -18.40 -0.54
CA GLU A 190 12.88 -16.95 -0.32
C GLU A 190 14.33 -16.46 -0.42
N ARG A 191 14.56 -15.50 -1.33
CA ARG A 191 15.87 -14.90 -1.58
C ARG A 191 16.30 -14.06 -0.36
N PRO A 192 17.56 -14.14 0.09
CA PRO A 192 18.07 -13.22 1.09
C PRO A 192 17.99 -11.79 0.56
N ALA A 193 17.28 -10.93 1.28
CA ALA A 193 17.14 -9.52 0.94
C ALA A 193 18.46 -8.78 1.25
N GLU A 194 19.01 -8.07 0.27
CA GLU A 194 20.09 -7.11 0.52
C GLU A 194 19.55 -5.95 1.37
N GLN A 195 20.20 -5.72 2.52
CA GLN A 195 19.82 -4.65 3.45
C GLN A 195 20.43 -3.32 2.96
N TRP A 196 19.58 -2.38 2.58
CA TRP A 196 20.00 -1.03 2.17
C TRP A 196 19.30 0.09 2.95
N PHE A 197 18.19 -0.19 3.63
CA PHE A 197 17.44 0.82 4.36
C PHE A 197 18.12 1.18 5.68
N THR A 198 18.82 2.32 5.69
CA THR A 198 19.57 2.85 6.84
C THR A 198 18.73 3.91 7.57
N ARG A 199 18.90 4.05 8.90
CA ARG A 199 18.17 5.02 9.76
C ARG A 199 18.24 6.49 9.27
N ALA A 200 19.21 6.84 8.42
CA ALA A 200 19.36 8.16 7.82
C ALA A 200 18.20 8.56 6.88
N SER A 201 17.42 7.61 6.37
CA SER A 201 16.29 7.85 5.46
C SER A 201 14.95 8.16 6.17
N ILE A 202 14.90 8.00 7.50
CA ILE A 202 13.69 8.21 8.32
C ILE A 202 13.12 9.65 8.22
N PRO A 203 13.92 10.73 8.20
CA PRO A 203 13.39 12.10 8.09
C PRO A 203 12.65 12.36 6.77
N SER A 204 13.12 11.78 5.68
CA SER A 204 12.49 11.88 4.35
C SER A 204 11.15 11.15 4.32
N PHE A 205 11.03 10.03 5.04
CA PHE A 205 9.75 9.33 5.28
C PHE A 205 8.76 10.16 6.10
N GLY A 206 9.25 10.97 7.05
CA GLY A 206 8.40 11.79 7.94
C GLY A 206 7.41 12.69 7.20
N ARG A 207 7.81 13.27 6.05
CA ARG A 207 6.92 14.10 5.22
C ARG A 207 5.80 13.29 4.57
N ILE A 208 6.11 12.12 4.01
CA ILE A 208 5.12 11.22 3.40
C ILE A 208 4.15 10.68 4.46
N VAL A 209 4.70 10.32 5.63
CA VAL A 209 3.94 9.87 6.80
C VAL A 209 2.97 10.97 7.25
N ALA A 210 3.43 12.21 7.40
CA ALA A 210 2.58 13.33 7.76
C ALA A 210 1.48 13.59 6.71
N ALA A 211 1.82 13.59 5.43
CA ALA A 211 0.85 13.77 4.34
C ALA A 211 -0.21 12.66 4.35
N MET A 212 0.20 11.41 4.56
CA MET A 212 -0.71 10.27 4.67
C MET A 212 -1.62 10.39 5.90
N ALA A 213 -1.09 10.88 7.03
CA ALA A 213 -1.88 11.10 8.23
C ALA A 213 -2.96 12.16 8.01
N VAL A 214 -2.61 13.30 7.42
CA VAL A 214 -3.56 14.37 7.10
C VAL A 214 -4.59 13.87 6.06
N PHE A 215 -4.18 13.10 5.05
CA PHE A 215 -5.09 12.49 4.08
C PHE A 215 -6.15 11.62 4.77
N PHE A 216 -5.75 10.69 5.64
CA PHE A 216 -6.69 9.82 6.33
C PHE A 216 -7.56 10.56 7.33
N PHE A 217 -7.05 11.63 7.96
CA PHE A 217 -7.83 12.50 8.83
C PHE A 217 -8.96 13.21 8.06
N ILE A 218 -8.63 13.90 6.97
CA ILE A 218 -9.64 14.63 6.17
C ILE A 218 -10.61 13.64 5.53
N TRP A 219 -10.10 12.54 4.97
CA TRP A 219 -10.93 11.46 4.44
C TRP A 219 -11.92 10.95 5.48
N SER A 220 -11.48 10.76 6.71
CA SER A 220 -12.33 10.25 7.78
C SER A 220 -13.46 11.20 8.14
N ILE A 221 -13.18 12.50 8.21
CA ILE A 221 -14.22 13.53 8.39
C ILE A 221 -15.21 13.47 7.23
N LEU A 222 -14.71 13.52 5.99
CA LEU A 222 -15.52 13.47 4.77
C LEU A 222 -16.37 12.20 4.70
N ASN A 223 -15.82 11.05 5.10
CA ASN A 223 -16.53 9.79 5.12
C ASN A 223 -17.63 9.75 6.20
N MET A 224 -17.45 10.45 7.32
CA MET A 224 -18.45 10.56 8.39
C MET A 224 -19.60 11.51 7.98
N THR A 225 -19.29 12.62 7.31
CA THR A 225 -20.33 13.55 6.84
C THR A 225 -21.14 12.97 5.67
N LEU A 226 -20.48 12.29 4.73
CA LEU A 226 -21.15 11.71 3.55
C LEU A 226 -22.10 10.56 3.90
N LYS A 227 -21.74 9.73 4.88
CA LYS A 227 -22.46 8.46 5.15
C LYS A 227 -23.61 8.58 6.14
N HIS A 228 -23.70 9.67 6.92
CA HIS A 228 -24.82 9.87 7.82
C HIS A 228 -26.15 10.01 7.05
N GLY A 229 -26.16 10.74 5.92
CA GLY A 229 -27.36 10.95 5.10
C GLY A 229 -27.59 9.94 3.96
N THR A 230 -26.58 9.14 3.59
CA THR A 230 -26.69 8.16 2.46
C THR A 230 -26.49 6.70 2.87
N GLY A 231 -26.30 6.49 4.17
CA GLY A 231 -26.00 5.23 4.84
C GLY A 231 -24.79 4.46 4.30
N HIS A 232 -24.56 3.30 4.91
CA HIS A 232 -23.42 2.45 4.60
C HIS A 232 -23.75 1.41 3.53
N TYR A 233 -22.89 1.31 2.51
CA TYR A 233 -22.98 0.27 1.46
C TYR A 233 -22.89 -1.16 1.97
N SER A 234 -22.46 -1.38 3.21
CA SER A 234 -22.27 -2.73 3.76
C SER A 234 -23.59 -3.44 4.05
N PHE A 235 -24.71 -2.72 4.22
CA PHE A 235 -26.02 -3.26 4.63
C PHE A 235 -27.19 -2.98 3.67
N GLY A 236 -26.94 -2.37 2.51
CA GLY A 236 -28.01 -2.11 1.52
C GLY A 236 -29.13 -1.14 1.96
N MET A 237 -29.02 -0.53 3.15
CA MET A 237 -30.14 0.16 3.81
C MET A 237 -30.35 1.62 3.40
N ALA A 238 -29.53 2.20 2.50
CA ALA A 238 -29.64 3.63 2.20
C ALA A 238 -29.23 4.07 0.77
N ALA A 239 -28.68 3.16 -0.02
CA ALA A 239 -28.41 3.39 -1.44
C ALA A 239 -29.21 2.40 -2.28
N THR A 240 -29.84 2.86 -3.35
CA THR A 240 -30.50 1.92 -4.27
C THR A 240 -29.45 0.90 -4.73
N PRO A 241 -29.78 -0.40 -4.80
CA PRO A 241 -28.84 -1.44 -5.19
C PRO A 241 -28.06 -1.08 -6.47
N LEU A 242 -28.72 -0.42 -7.42
CA LEU A 242 -28.15 0.06 -8.67
C LEU A 242 -26.92 0.96 -8.47
N TYR A 243 -26.99 1.97 -7.59
CA TYR A 243 -25.86 2.87 -7.37
C TYR A 243 -24.70 2.18 -6.67
N THR A 244 -24.98 1.23 -5.77
CA THR A 244 -23.93 0.42 -5.14
C THR A 244 -23.19 -0.40 -6.19
N LEU A 245 -23.91 -1.05 -7.11
CA LEU A 245 -23.32 -1.83 -8.19
C LEU A 245 -22.50 -0.96 -9.13
N LEU A 246 -23.02 0.21 -9.50
CA LEU A 246 -22.30 1.16 -10.35
C LEU A 246 -21.01 1.63 -9.69
N SER A 247 -21.04 1.94 -8.38
CA SER A 247 -19.85 2.33 -7.62
C SER A 247 -18.78 1.23 -7.60
N GLN A 248 -19.18 -0.02 -7.38
CA GLN A 248 -18.25 -1.16 -7.33
C GLN A 248 -17.74 -1.52 -8.73
N ALA A 249 -18.56 -1.38 -9.77
CA ALA A 249 -18.15 -1.57 -11.16
C ALA A 249 -17.07 -0.56 -11.56
N ILE A 250 -17.24 0.72 -11.21
CA ILE A 250 -16.22 1.76 -11.45
C ILE A 250 -14.91 1.40 -10.76
N LEU A 251 -14.95 1.00 -9.49
CA LEU A 251 -13.76 0.61 -8.74
C LEU A 251 -13.08 -0.62 -9.37
N PHE A 252 -13.84 -1.64 -9.75
CA PHE A 252 -13.32 -2.84 -10.39
C PHE A 252 -12.66 -2.53 -11.73
N VAL A 253 -13.33 -1.76 -12.60
CA VAL A 253 -12.80 -1.36 -13.92
C VAL A 253 -11.54 -0.52 -13.75
N PHE A 254 -11.51 0.41 -12.80
CA PHE A 254 -10.33 1.21 -12.50
C PHE A 254 -9.14 0.32 -12.08
N CYS A 255 -9.33 -0.59 -11.13
CA CYS A 255 -8.27 -1.50 -10.69
C CYS A 255 -7.82 -2.46 -11.78
N ALA A 256 -8.73 -2.98 -12.59
CA ALA A 256 -8.41 -3.83 -13.74
C ALA A 256 -7.61 -3.05 -14.80
N PHE A 257 -7.97 -1.79 -15.06
CA PHE A 257 -7.24 -0.91 -15.96
C PHE A 257 -5.82 -0.64 -15.44
N VAL A 258 -5.67 -0.28 -14.16
CA VAL A 258 -4.35 -0.06 -13.54
C VAL A 258 -3.51 -1.33 -13.58
N TYR A 259 -4.09 -2.48 -13.26
CA TYR A 259 -3.40 -3.77 -13.33
C TYR A 259 -2.91 -4.08 -14.76
N TRP A 260 -3.79 -3.91 -15.75
CA TRP A 260 -3.45 -4.11 -17.16
C TRP A 260 -2.36 -3.14 -17.63
N TRP A 261 -2.50 -1.85 -17.30
CA TRP A 261 -1.55 -0.81 -17.68
C TRP A 261 -0.15 -1.07 -17.11
N VAL A 262 -0.07 -1.31 -15.80
CA VAL A 262 1.20 -1.48 -15.09
C VAL A 262 1.91 -2.77 -15.52
N PHE A 263 1.22 -3.91 -15.46
CA PHE A 263 1.88 -5.20 -15.65
C PHE A 263 1.93 -5.67 -17.10
N ARG A 264 1.04 -5.17 -17.98
CA ARG A 264 1.03 -5.58 -19.40
C ARG A 264 1.73 -4.60 -20.32
N LEU A 265 1.61 -3.28 -20.11
CA LEU A 265 2.27 -2.28 -20.95
C LEU A 265 3.62 -1.84 -20.40
N ARG A 266 3.67 -1.36 -19.15
CA ARG A 266 4.88 -0.76 -18.58
C ARG A 266 5.88 -1.80 -18.04
N ARG A 267 5.45 -3.04 -17.78
CA ARG A 267 6.23 -4.16 -17.22
C ARG A 267 6.86 -3.94 -15.83
N HIS A 268 6.68 -2.76 -15.22
CA HIS A 268 7.12 -2.42 -13.86
C HIS A 268 6.17 -1.36 -13.28
N LEU A 269 6.11 -1.28 -11.95
CA LEU A 269 5.26 -0.32 -11.25
C LEU A 269 6.01 1.00 -11.03
N ASP A 270 5.61 2.03 -11.77
CA ASP A 270 6.04 3.40 -11.48
C ASP A 270 5.07 4.03 -10.48
N ILE A 271 5.54 4.15 -9.24
CA ILE A 271 4.73 4.66 -8.13
C ILE A 271 4.21 6.07 -8.41
N THR A 272 5.04 6.91 -9.04
CA THR A 272 4.69 8.30 -9.33
C THR A 272 3.49 8.38 -10.27
N VAL A 273 3.39 7.45 -11.23
CA VAL A 273 2.30 7.39 -12.20
C VAL A 273 1.01 6.88 -11.55
N VAL A 274 1.09 5.87 -10.68
CA VAL A 274 -0.08 5.35 -9.96
C VAL A 274 -0.75 6.44 -9.12
N TRP A 275 0.04 7.30 -8.48
CA TRP A 275 -0.47 8.44 -7.71
C TRP A 275 -1.17 9.51 -8.54
N ARG A 276 -0.78 9.70 -9.81
CA ARG A 276 -1.48 10.65 -10.70
C ARG A 276 -2.92 10.25 -10.93
N PHE A 277 -3.22 8.95 -10.93
CA PHE A 277 -4.60 8.49 -11.02
C PHE A 277 -5.42 8.87 -9.77
N THR A 278 -4.81 8.92 -8.58
CA THR A 278 -5.49 9.38 -7.37
C THR A 278 -5.94 10.84 -7.51
N TYR A 279 -5.15 11.72 -8.15
CA TYR A 279 -5.56 13.10 -8.43
C TYR A 279 -6.77 13.14 -9.35
N VAL A 280 -6.74 12.37 -10.44
CA VAL A 280 -7.84 12.32 -11.39
C VAL A 280 -9.10 11.80 -10.71
N LEU A 281 -9.01 10.74 -9.90
CA LEU A 281 -10.13 10.21 -9.13
C LEU A 281 -10.70 11.26 -8.17
N MET A 282 -9.85 11.99 -7.45
CA MET A 282 -10.30 13.00 -6.50
C MET A 282 -10.91 14.22 -7.22
N ALA A 283 -10.33 14.67 -8.33
CA ALA A 283 -10.89 15.75 -9.15
C ALA A 283 -12.25 15.36 -9.75
N VAL A 284 -12.41 14.12 -10.21
CA VAL A 284 -13.70 13.60 -10.67
C VAL A 284 -14.69 13.52 -9.51
N ALA A 285 -14.27 13.11 -8.30
CA ALA A 285 -15.14 13.14 -7.13
C ALA A 285 -15.66 14.55 -6.82
N LEU A 286 -14.77 15.54 -6.94
CA LEU A 286 -15.03 16.96 -6.71
C LEU A 286 -16.01 17.52 -7.75
N PHE A 287 -15.78 17.21 -9.03
CA PHE A 287 -16.69 17.53 -10.12
C PHE A 287 -18.07 16.91 -9.91
N MET A 288 -18.11 15.63 -9.55
CA MET A 288 -19.38 14.92 -9.31
C MET A 288 -20.16 15.51 -8.14
N LEU A 289 -19.46 15.97 -7.09
CA LEU A 289 -20.06 16.67 -5.96
C LEU A 289 -20.72 17.98 -6.39
N VAL A 290 -19.98 18.82 -7.11
CA VAL A 290 -20.46 20.15 -7.51
C VAL A 290 -21.58 20.06 -8.56
N THR A 291 -21.47 19.14 -9.52
CA THR A 291 -22.39 19.07 -10.66
C THR A 291 -23.67 18.29 -10.36
N PHE A 292 -23.56 17.16 -9.66
CA PHE A 292 -24.70 16.26 -9.48
C PHE A 292 -25.22 16.20 -8.05
N GLY A 293 -24.45 16.65 -7.05
CA GLY A 293 -24.84 16.55 -5.63
C GLY A 293 -25.04 15.13 -5.11
N MET A 294 -24.67 14.11 -5.92
CA MET A 294 -24.94 12.70 -5.61
C MET A 294 -23.85 12.14 -4.71
N ALA A 295 -24.08 12.16 -3.40
CA ALA A 295 -23.18 11.62 -2.37
C ALA A 295 -22.71 10.19 -2.63
N GLN A 296 -23.47 9.38 -3.39
CA GLN A 296 -23.09 8.01 -3.70
C GLN A 296 -21.98 7.87 -4.74
N PHE A 297 -21.97 8.72 -5.78
CA PHE A 297 -20.87 8.74 -6.74
C PHE A 297 -19.58 9.25 -6.10
N ILE A 298 -19.69 10.27 -5.24
CA ILE A 298 -18.55 10.82 -4.50
C ILE A 298 -17.87 9.73 -3.68
N GLN A 299 -18.63 8.90 -2.97
CA GLN A 299 -18.07 7.80 -2.19
C GLN A 299 -17.39 6.71 -3.05
N ALA A 300 -17.84 6.49 -4.28
CA ALA A 300 -17.18 5.57 -5.21
C ALA A 300 -15.76 6.03 -5.55
N PHE A 301 -15.63 7.30 -5.97
CA PHE A 301 -14.35 7.89 -6.36
C PHE A 301 -13.42 8.11 -5.18
N THR A 302 -13.94 8.63 -4.07
CA THR A 302 -13.16 8.84 -2.86
C THR A 302 -12.76 7.53 -2.19
N GLY A 303 -13.62 6.51 -2.22
CA GLY A 303 -13.30 5.15 -1.81
C GLY A 303 -12.16 4.55 -2.65
N ALA A 304 -12.19 4.73 -3.97
CA ALA A 304 -11.10 4.32 -4.86
C ALA A 304 -9.78 5.03 -4.52
N ALA A 305 -9.81 6.35 -4.29
CA ALA A 305 -8.64 7.11 -3.90
C ALA A 305 -8.02 6.61 -2.59
N VAL A 306 -8.85 6.29 -1.60
CA VAL A 306 -8.42 5.76 -0.29
C VAL A 306 -7.84 4.37 -0.40
N VAL A 307 -8.40 3.55 -1.30
CA VAL A 307 -7.86 2.23 -1.59
C VAL A 307 -6.46 2.34 -2.20
N VAL A 308 -6.24 3.25 -3.14
CA VAL A 308 -4.91 3.50 -3.71
C VAL A 308 -3.94 4.02 -2.64
N ALA A 309 -4.38 4.95 -1.78
CA ALA A 309 -3.57 5.44 -0.67
C ALA A 309 -3.18 4.33 0.32
N LYS A 310 -4.12 3.44 0.67
CA LYS A 310 -3.85 2.24 1.49
C LYS A 310 -2.91 1.29 0.78
N MET A 311 -3.09 1.03 -0.51
CA MET A 311 -2.19 0.19 -1.30
C MET A 311 -0.76 0.73 -1.23
N PHE A 312 -0.58 2.05 -1.38
CA PHE A 312 0.73 2.68 -1.27
C PHE A 312 1.32 2.56 0.13
N LEU A 313 0.52 2.81 1.17
CA LEU A 313 0.95 2.62 2.55
C LEU A 313 1.45 1.19 2.76
N TRP A 314 0.66 0.19 2.37
CA TRP A 314 1.02 -1.22 2.52
C TRP A 314 2.25 -1.63 1.71
N LEU A 315 2.40 -1.10 0.49
CA LEU A 315 3.58 -1.32 -0.34
C LEU A 315 4.84 -0.69 0.27
N GLY A 316 4.72 0.54 0.79
CA GLY A 316 5.80 1.23 1.49
C GLY A 316 6.24 0.49 2.75
N LEU A 317 5.29 0.02 3.56
CA LEU A 317 5.57 -0.78 4.75
C LEU A 317 6.22 -2.11 4.40
N ALA A 318 5.74 -2.81 3.37
CA ALA A 318 6.35 -4.05 2.89
C ALA A 318 7.80 -3.81 2.44
N ASN A 319 8.05 -2.74 1.69
CA ASN A 319 9.39 -2.41 1.21
C ASN A 319 10.37 -2.05 2.34
N VAL A 320 9.92 -1.24 3.32
CA VAL A 320 10.72 -0.89 4.51
C VAL A 320 11.00 -2.14 5.35
N ALA A 321 10.04 -3.04 5.48
CA ALA A 321 10.23 -4.30 6.21
C ALA A 321 11.12 -5.30 5.45
N HIS A 322 11.08 -5.32 4.12
CA HIS A 322 11.88 -6.21 3.28
C HIS A 322 13.37 -5.79 3.28
N HIS A 323 13.65 -4.49 3.22
CA HIS A 323 15.01 -3.98 3.05
C HIS A 323 15.61 -3.32 4.30
N GLY A 324 14.83 -3.22 5.37
CA GLY A 324 15.25 -2.65 6.64
C GLY A 324 15.73 -3.69 7.66
N PRO A 325 16.49 -3.26 8.67
CA PRO A 325 16.98 -4.13 9.74
C PRO A 325 15.89 -4.49 10.77
N PHE A 326 14.64 -4.10 10.52
CA PHE A 326 13.54 -4.21 11.47
C PHE A 326 12.76 -5.51 11.25
N LYS A 327 12.33 -6.15 12.34
CA LYS A 327 11.41 -7.29 12.22
C LYS A 327 10.08 -6.80 11.60
N PRO A 328 9.39 -7.59 10.76
CA PRO A 328 8.18 -7.14 10.06
C PRO A 328 7.11 -6.51 10.97
N PHE A 329 6.92 -7.08 12.17
CA PHE A 329 5.94 -6.57 13.15
C PHE A 329 6.27 -5.15 13.64
N MET A 330 7.55 -4.77 13.68
CA MET A 330 7.97 -3.42 14.07
C MET A 330 7.67 -2.35 13.02
N VAL A 331 7.39 -2.76 11.79
CA VAL A 331 7.02 -1.87 10.69
C VAL A 331 5.50 -1.85 10.50
N PHE A 332 4.87 -3.02 10.45
CA PHE A 332 3.44 -3.13 10.19
C PHE A 332 2.55 -2.63 11.33
N CYS A 333 2.90 -2.82 12.61
CA CYS A 333 2.08 -2.29 13.72
C CYS A 333 2.06 -0.75 13.73
N PRO A 334 3.23 -0.04 13.73
CA PRO A 334 3.22 1.42 13.60
C PRO A 334 2.60 1.90 12.28
N GLY A 335 2.79 1.16 11.18
CA GLY A 335 2.13 1.45 9.91
C GLY A 335 0.60 1.37 9.97
N MET A 336 0.05 0.46 10.78
CA MET A 336 -1.38 0.38 11.05
C MET A 336 -1.88 1.59 11.86
N LEU A 337 -1.09 2.05 12.83
CA LEU A 337 -1.38 3.27 13.60
C LEU A 337 -1.37 4.52 12.70
N LEU A 338 -0.50 4.56 11.68
CA LEU A 338 -0.37 5.70 10.77
C LEU A 338 -1.68 6.02 10.02
N TYR A 339 -2.51 5.03 9.72
CA TYR A 339 -3.85 5.30 9.17
C TYR A 339 -4.95 5.27 10.24
N SER A 340 -4.84 4.41 11.25
CA SER A 340 -5.93 4.20 12.23
C SER A 340 -6.07 5.35 13.21
N PHE A 341 -4.96 5.99 13.62
CA PHE A 341 -5.00 7.13 14.54
C PHE A 341 -5.62 8.38 13.89
N PRO A 342 -5.22 8.80 12.68
CA PRO A 342 -5.88 9.91 12.01
C PRO A 342 -7.34 9.62 11.64
N ASP A 343 -7.68 8.37 11.28
CA ASP A 343 -9.07 7.96 11.06
C ASP A 343 -9.89 8.04 12.37
N TRP A 344 -9.36 7.55 13.49
CA TRP A 344 -10.01 7.71 14.79
C TRP A 344 -10.23 9.19 15.15
N LEU A 345 -9.20 10.02 15.01
CA LEU A 345 -9.26 11.45 15.32
C LEU A 345 -10.27 12.16 14.40
N GLY A 346 -10.31 11.83 13.12
CA GLY A 346 -11.24 12.43 12.15
C GLY A 346 -12.70 12.05 12.42
N ARG A 347 -13.00 10.77 12.70
CA ARG A 347 -14.36 10.35 13.09
C ARG A 347 -14.81 11.01 14.39
N SER A 348 -13.92 11.03 15.37
CA SER A 348 -14.18 11.64 16.68
C SER A 348 -14.45 13.12 16.55
N ALA A 349 -13.65 13.84 15.74
CA ALA A 349 -13.85 15.26 15.48
C ALA A 349 -15.17 15.53 14.75
N ALA A 350 -15.51 14.74 13.74
CA ALA A 350 -16.76 14.89 13.01
C ALA A 350 -18.00 14.65 13.90
N SER A 351 -17.97 13.63 14.76
CA SER A 351 -19.02 13.37 15.74
C SER A 351 -19.09 14.46 16.81
N PHE A 352 -17.96 14.86 17.39
CA PHE A 352 -17.91 15.87 18.45
C PHE A 352 -18.38 17.26 17.99
N LEU A 353 -18.06 17.62 16.74
CA LEU A 353 -18.49 18.89 16.13
C LEU A 353 -19.93 18.84 15.59
N GLY A 354 -20.62 17.69 15.67
CA GLY A 354 -21.98 17.54 15.17
C GLY A 354 -22.09 17.70 13.65
N LEU A 355 -21.09 17.26 12.89
CA LEU A 355 -21.09 17.30 11.41
C LEU A 355 -21.99 16.20 10.82
N GLU A 356 -23.19 16.04 11.36
CA GLU A 356 -24.16 15.00 11.01
C GLU A 356 -24.90 15.33 9.72
N THR A 357 -25.06 16.62 9.42
CA THR A 357 -25.75 17.09 8.22
C THR A 357 -24.79 17.22 7.04
N PHE A 358 -25.25 16.75 5.88
CA PHE A 358 -24.52 16.92 4.62
C PHE A 358 -24.63 18.38 4.16
N ASP A 359 -23.70 19.23 4.59
CA ASP A 359 -23.49 20.55 3.99
C ASP A 359 -22.56 20.43 2.77
N PRO A 360 -23.06 20.63 1.54
CA PRO A 360 -22.26 20.53 0.32
C PRO A 360 -21.07 21.49 0.32
N VAL A 361 -21.14 22.61 1.04
CA VAL A 361 -20.06 23.61 1.14
C VAL A 361 -18.91 23.03 1.95
N ILE A 362 -19.20 22.46 3.13
CA ILE A 362 -18.18 21.82 3.98
C ILE A 362 -17.55 20.63 3.25
N ALA A 363 -18.35 19.79 2.60
CA ALA A 363 -17.86 18.65 1.82
C ALA A 363 -16.95 19.10 0.67
N SER A 364 -17.33 20.15 -0.07
CA SER A 364 -16.53 20.69 -1.18
C SER A 364 -15.23 21.30 -0.66
N PHE A 365 -15.27 22.05 0.43
CA PHE A 365 -14.09 22.60 1.07
C PHE A 365 -13.11 21.51 1.50
N MET A 366 -13.58 20.47 2.21
CA MET A 366 -12.74 19.34 2.64
C MET A 366 -12.14 18.59 1.46
N LEU A 367 -12.88 18.42 0.38
CA LEU A 367 -12.40 17.74 -0.82
C LEU A 367 -11.37 18.60 -1.58
N VAL A 368 -11.58 19.91 -1.68
CA VAL A 368 -10.56 20.86 -2.19
C VAL A 368 -9.30 20.80 -1.33
N VAL A 369 -9.41 20.86 -0.01
CA VAL A 369 -8.27 20.75 0.91
C VAL A 369 -7.55 19.40 0.71
N THR A 370 -8.29 18.32 0.50
CA THR A 370 -7.70 17.01 0.18
C THR A 370 -6.93 17.05 -1.13
N VAL A 371 -7.52 17.58 -2.21
CA VAL A 371 -6.84 17.72 -3.51
C VAL A 371 -5.59 18.58 -3.39
N VAL A 372 -5.68 19.73 -2.74
CA VAL A 372 -4.56 20.65 -2.50
C VAL A 372 -3.48 19.97 -1.67
N MET A 373 -3.84 19.31 -0.58
CA MET A 373 -2.88 18.60 0.27
C MET A 373 -2.15 17.51 -0.50
N VAL A 374 -2.87 16.65 -1.24
CA VAL A 374 -2.23 15.62 -2.08
C VAL A 374 -1.39 16.31 -3.17
N ALA A 375 -1.81 17.45 -3.73
CA ALA A 375 -1.09 18.16 -4.79
C ALA A 375 0.14 18.92 -4.30
N PHE A 376 0.21 19.33 -3.03
CA PHE A 376 1.34 20.06 -2.46
C PHE A 376 2.35 19.16 -1.76
N PHE A 377 1.88 18.12 -1.06
CA PHE A 377 2.77 17.26 -0.28
C PHE A 377 3.40 16.11 -1.09
N LEU A 378 2.83 15.79 -2.26
CA LEU A 378 3.19 14.58 -3.01
C LEU A 378 4.01 14.79 -4.30
N PRO A 379 4.09 15.98 -4.95
CA PRO A 379 5.18 16.25 -5.87
C PRO A 379 6.42 16.47 -5.02
N SER A 380 7.13 15.37 -4.79
CA SER A 380 8.50 15.31 -4.31
C SER A 380 9.39 16.23 -5.15
N ARG A 381 9.52 17.49 -4.71
CA ARG A 381 10.64 18.39 -5.06
C ARG A 381 11.84 18.19 -4.12
N SER A 382 11.76 17.29 -3.15
CA SER A 382 12.93 16.87 -2.38
C SER A 382 13.67 15.74 -3.12
N PRO A 383 14.95 15.93 -3.47
CA PRO A 383 15.80 14.93 -4.11
C PRO A 383 15.75 13.57 -3.41
N ASP A 384 15.69 13.55 -2.07
CA ASP A 384 15.70 12.33 -1.25
C ASP A 384 14.50 11.41 -1.48
N VAL A 385 13.32 11.98 -1.76
CA VAL A 385 12.10 11.21 -2.02
C VAL A 385 12.10 10.70 -3.46
N GLN A 386 12.63 11.48 -4.41
CA GLN A 386 12.83 11.00 -5.77
C GLN A 386 13.84 9.85 -5.82
N LEU A 387 14.89 9.89 -4.99
CA LEU A 387 15.86 8.81 -4.85
C LEU A 387 15.19 7.53 -4.32
N LEU A 388 14.43 7.63 -3.21
CA LEU A 388 13.67 6.51 -2.67
C LEU A 388 12.62 5.95 -3.65
N LEU A 389 11.99 6.82 -4.46
CA LEU A 389 11.01 6.42 -5.48
C LEU A 389 11.65 5.84 -6.75
N SER A 390 12.82 6.33 -7.18
CA SER A 390 13.59 5.72 -8.28
C SER A 390 14.10 4.32 -7.88
N ASP A 391 14.46 4.15 -6.61
CA ASP A 391 14.85 2.85 -6.06
C ASP A 391 13.65 1.89 -5.99
N LEU A 392 12.45 2.40 -5.69
CA LEU A 392 11.18 1.66 -5.77
C LEU A 392 10.77 1.30 -7.21
N ASN A 393 11.09 2.16 -8.19
CA ASN A 393 10.84 1.93 -9.61
C ASN A 393 11.82 0.93 -10.24
N GLY A 394 12.82 0.45 -9.48
CA GLY A 394 13.80 -0.52 -9.94
C GLY A 394 14.84 0.06 -10.90
N ASP A 395 15.00 1.39 -10.94
CA ASP A 395 16.01 2.03 -11.78
C ASP A 395 17.43 1.65 -11.35
N GLU A 396 17.65 1.37 -10.05
CA GLU A 396 18.91 0.77 -9.58
C GLU A 396 19.06 -0.70 -9.97
N ARG A 397 17.99 -1.51 -9.97
CA ARG A 397 18.09 -2.92 -10.41
C ARG A 397 18.39 -3.05 -11.90
N ARG A 398 17.87 -2.13 -12.73
CA ARG A 398 18.38 -1.95 -14.11
C ARG A 398 19.83 -1.52 -14.06
N ALA A 399 20.19 -0.51 -13.26
CA ALA A 399 21.58 -0.05 -13.17
C ALA A 399 22.57 -1.00 -12.48
N ILE A 400 22.15 -2.12 -11.88
CA ILE A 400 23.02 -3.14 -11.25
C ILE A 400 23.10 -4.39 -12.15
N GLY A 401 21.98 -4.86 -12.72
CA GLY A 401 21.98 -5.98 -13.68
C GLY A 401 22.45 -5.59 -15.09
N GLU A 402 22.16 -4.36 -15.51
CA GLU A 402 22.75 -3.71 -16.69
C GLU A 402 24.06 -3.01 -16.29
N GLY A 403 24.24 -2.68 -15.01
CA GLY A 403 25.45 -2.07 -14.43
C GLY A 403 26.69 -2.91 -14.51
N ASP A 404 26.60 -4.20 -14.20
CA ASP A 404 27.76 -5.10 -14.26
C ASP A 404 28.23 -5.26 -15.72
N GLY A 405 27.29 -5.29 -16.66
CA GLY A 405 27.58 -5.29 -18.10
C GLY A 405 28.07 -3.94 -18.63
N ILE A 406 27.50 -2.83 -18.15
CA ILE A 406 27.93 -1.47 -18.50
C ILE A 406 29.30 -1.17 -17.90
N ASP A 407 29.60 -1.61 -16.69
CA ASP A 407 30.89 -1.37 -16.03
C ASP A 407 32.02 -2.07 -16.77
N GLU A 408 31.80 -3.32 -17.20
CA GLU A 408 32.77 -4.07 -17.99
C GLU A 408 32.93 -3.50 -19.40
N ARG A 409 31.84 -3.06 -20.04
CA ARG A 409 31.91 -2.37 -21.34
C ARG A 409 32.61 -1.01 -21.22
N CYS A 410 32.29 -0.24 -20.19
CA CYS A 410 32.95 1.01 -19.87
C CYS A 410 34.44 0.78 -19.60
N ARG A 411 34.82 -0.28 -18.90
CA ARG A 411 36.22 -0.63 -18.69
C ARG A 411 36.91 -0.97 -20.02
N THR A 412 36.27 -1.81 -20.84
CA THR A 412 36.79 -2.22 -22.16
C THR A 412 36.98 -1.04 -23.11
N VAL A 413 35.98 -0.16 -23.24
CA VAL A 413 36.06 1.07 -24.05
C VAL A 413 37.08 2.03 -23.44
N GLY A 414 37.08 2.14 -22.11
CA GLY A 414 37.98 2.96 -21.32
C GLY A 414 39.46 2.66 -21.58
N GLU A 415 39.81 1.38 -21.48
CA GLU A 415 41.16 0.88 -21.69
C GLU A 415 41.60 1.03 -23.15
N ARG A 416 40.71 0.76 -24.12
CA ARG A 416 40.99 0.96 -25.56
C ARG A 416 41.28 2.41 -25.92
N CYS A 417 40.61 3.36 -25.27
CA CYS A 417 40.73 4.79 -25.56
C CYS A 417 41.69 5.54 -24.61
N GLY A 418 42.45 4.83 -23.75
CA GLY A 418 43.46 5.46 -22.88
C GLY A 418 42.88 6.35 -21.77
N LEU A 419 41.71 5.98 -21.26
CA LEU A 419 41.12 6.64 -20.08
C LEU A 419 41.84 6.19 -18.81
N SER A 420 42.04 7.13 -17.88
CA SER A 420 42.58 6.80 -16.57
C SER A 420 41.55 6.03 -15.72
N PRO A 421 41.98 5.26 -14.70
CA PRO A 421 41.05 4.52 -13.83
C PRO A 421 39.95 5.40 -13.25
N ARG A 422 40.29 6.65 -12.89
CA ARG A 422 39.33 7.62 -12.36
C ARG A 422 38.35 8.16 -13.40
N GLU A 423 38.80 8.30 -14.65
CA GLU A 423 37.91 8.69 -15.76
C GLU A 423 36.97 7.54 -16.14
N ILE A 424 37.42 6.28 -16.06
CA ILE A 424 36.57 5.10 -16.27
C ILE A 424 35.47 5.05 -15.20
N GLU A 425 35.83 5.25 -13.92
CA GLU A 425 34.87 5.28 -12.81
C GLU A 425 33.81 6.38 -13.01
N ILE A 426 34.23 7.60 -13.38
CA ILE A 426 33.31 8.70 -13.69
C ILE A 426 32.43 8.36 -14.91
N MET A 427 33.00 7.75 -15.95
CA MET A 427 32.27 7.31 -17.14
C MET A 427 31.21 6.26 -16.81
N GLN A 428 31.51 5.30 -15.92
CA GLN A 428 30.54 4.31 -15.44
C GLN A 428 29.33 4.97 -14.79
N TYR A 429 29.54 5.95 -13.90
CA TYR A 429 28.43 6.69 -13.31
C TYR A 429 27.64 7.52 -14.33
N LEU A 430 28.31 8.11 -15.32
CA LEU A 430 27.64 8.83 -16.42
C LEU A 430 26.76 7.87 -17.25
N CYS A 431 27.28 6.70 -17.61
CA CYS A 431 26.57 5.68 -18.38
C CYS A 431 25.43 5.03 -17.57
N LYS A 432 25.55 4.98 -16.24
CA LYS A 432 24.47 4.60 -15.31
C LYS A 432 23.42 5.70 -15.11
N GLY A 433 23.50 6.79 -15.85
CA GLY A 433 22.48 7.84 -15.82
C GLY A 433 22.63 8.85 -14.67
N ARG A 434 23.61 8.70 -13.77
CA ARG A 434 23.72 9.54 -12.56
C ARG A 434 24.02 11.01 -12.89
N SER A 435 23.57 11.90 -12.00
CA SER A 435 23.73 13.35 -12.14
C SER A 435 25.12 13.81 -11.64
N ARG A 436 25.63 14.95 -12.13
CA ARG A 436 26.93 15.48 -11.72
C ARG A 436 27.05 15.75 -10.20
N PRO A 437 26.02 16.29 -9.51
CA PRO A 437 26.04 16.42 -8.05
C PRO A 437 26.18 15.06 -7.35
N TYR A 438 25.46 14.04 -7.80
CA TYR A 438 25.53 12.69 -7.24
C TYR A 438 26.94 12.09 -7.38
N ILE A 439 27.55 12.23 -8.56
CA ILE A 439 28.91 11.73 -8.82
C ILE A 439 29.93 12.46 -7.95
N ALA A 440 29.76 13.77 -7.78
CA ALA A 440 30.63 14.60 -6.95
C ALA A 440 30.59 14.12 -5.49
N GLU A 441 29.40 13.92 -4.94
CA GLU A 441 29.22 13.40 -3.58
C GLU A 441 29.78 11.98 -3.41
N THR A 442 29.45 11.08 -4.34
CA THR A 442 29.85 9.66 -4.28
C THR A 442 31.36 9.48 -4.37
N LEU A 443 32.02 10.28 -5.22
CA LEU A 443 33.46 10.20 -5.45
C LEU A 443 34.27 11.17 -4.58
N TYR A 444 33.63 11.89 -3.65
CA TYR A 444 34.27 12.94 -2.85
C TYR A 444 35.01 13.99 -3.71
N LEU A 445 34.37 14.44 -4.79
CA LEU A 445 34.86 15.45 -5.73
C LEU A 445 33.95 16.69 -5.70
N SER A 446 34.42 17.81 -6.23
CA SER A 446 33.54 18.96 -6.51
C SER A 446 32.77 18.75 -7.82
N GLU A 447 31.57 19.34 -7.96
CA GLU A 447 30.82 19.30 -9.21
C GLU A 447 31.62 19.87 -10.41
N ASN A 448 32.45 20.89 -10.16
CA ASN A 448 33.35 21.46 -11.16
C ASN A 448 34.42 20.45 -11.61
N THR A 449 34.92 19.63 -10.69
CA THR A 449 35.87 18.55 -11.00
C THR A 449 35.19 17.50 -11.88
N VAL A 450 33.97 17.06 -11.53
CA VAL A 450 33.20 16.10 -12.34
C VAL A 450 32.90 16.65 -13.74
N ARG A 451 32.52 17.93 -13.84
CA ARG A 451 32.32 18.62 -15.13
C ARG A 451 33.57 18.60 -16.00
N THR A 452 34.73 18.83 -15.38
CA THR A 452 36.03 18.85 -16.07
C THR A 452 36.42 17.46 -16.56
N HIS A 453 36.29 16.43 -15.71
CA HIS A 453 36.51 15.04 -16.11
C HIS A 453 35.55 14.60 -17.22
N SER A 454 34.26 14.93 -17.12
CA SER A 454 33.26 14.62 -18.16
C SER A 454 33.67 15.19 -19.52
N ARG A 455 34.15 16.44 -19.56
CA ARG A 455 34.61 17.07 -20.81
C ARG A 455 35.85 16.41 -21.39
N ARG A 456 36.78 15.96 -20.54
CA ARG A 456 37.97 15.20 -20.96
C ARG A 456 37.60 13.81 -21.49
N ILE A 457 36.66 13.13 -20.83
CA ILE A 457 36.13 11.84 -21.27
C ILE A 457 35.51 11.97 -22.66
N TYR A 458 34.64 12.96 -22.86
CA TYR A 458 34.04 13.27 -24.15
C TYR A 458 35.08 13.55 -25.23
N GLY A 459 36.10 14.36 -24.93
CA GLY A 459 37.19 14.64 -25.88
C GLY A 459 38.08 13.43 -26.20
N LYS A 460 38.31 12.52 -25.26
CA LYS A 460 39.10 11.29 -25.49
C LYS A 460 38.35 10.23 -26.29
N LEU A 461 37.03 10.23 -26.20
CA LEU A 461 36.15 9.26 -26.87
C LEU A 461 35.56 9.81 -28.17
N ASP A 462 35.87 11.06 -28.52
CA ASP A 462 35.32 11.79 -29.67
C ASP A 462 33.78 11.84 -29.70
N VAL A 463 33.17 11.93 -28.51
CA VAL A 463 31.71 12.04 -28.34
C VAL A 463 31.34 13.43 -27.83
N HIS A 464 30.20 13.95 -28.28
CA HIS A 464 29.81 15.34 -28.09
C HIS A 464 28.76 15.51 -26.99
N ASN A 465 28.07 14.43 -26.63
CA ASN A 465 27.05 14.45 -25.59
C ASN A 465 26.95 13.10 -24.85
N LYS A 466 26.16 13.09 -23.78
CA LYS A 466 25.95 11.91 -22.94
C LYS A 466 25.29 10.75 -23.71
N GLN A 467 24.47 11.05 -24.71
CA GLN A 467 23.77 10.04 -25.49
C GLN A 467 24.75 9.30 -26.41
N GLU A 468 25.61 10.01 -27.14
CA GLU A 468 26.67 9.42 -27.97
C GLU A 468 27.64 8.57 -27.14
N LEU A 469 27.97 9.00 -25.91
CA LEU A 469 28.75 8.17 -24.98
C LEU A 469 28.04 6.85 -24.65
N LEU A 470 26.72 6.89 -24.41
CA LEU A 470 25.92 5.71 -24.11
C LEU A 470 25.84 4.76 -25.32
N ASP A 471 25.66 5.31 -26.51
CA ASP A 471 25.57 4.53 -27.75
C ASP A 471 26.90 3.81 -28.03
N LEU A 472 28.03 4.51 -27.85
CA LEU A 472 29.39 3.93 -27.95
C LEU A 472 29.62 2.76 -26.98
N VAL A 473 29.18 2.90 -25.72
CA VAL A 473 29.33 1.85 -24.70
C VAL A 473 28.36 0.69 -24.93
N ARG A 474 27.18 0.94 -25.50
CA ARG A 474 26.17 -0.08 -25.81
C ARG A 474 26.48 -0.86 -27.09
N GLY A 475 27.31 -0.31 -27.97
CA GLY A 475 27.67 -0.88 -29.26
C GLY A 475 26.59 -0.67 -30.33
N GLU A 476 25.84 0.43 -30.22
CA GLU A 476 24.82 0.87 -31.19
C GLU A 476 25.38 1.93 -32.15
#